data_AF-A0A3A8QGQ1-F1
#
_entry.id   AF-A0A3A8QGQ1-F1
#
_cell.length_a   1.000
_cell.length_b   1.000
_cell.length_c   1.000
_cell.angle_alpha   90.00
_cell.angle_beta   90.00
_cell.angle_gamma   90.00
#
_symmetry.space_group_name_H-M   'P 1'
#
loop_
_entity.id
_entity.type
_entity.pdbx_description
1 polymer ?
#
loop_
_entity_poly.entity_id
_entity_poly.type
_entity_poly.pdbx_seq_one_letter_code
_entity_poly.pdbx_strand_id
1 'polypeptide(L)'
;MSLPVAALATTAMLRRTDPVRGAVERLAQTLPARADATVLLDFVEDDLREGLDALGDVQAHFHDLLQALQREALTPVALLNAGEDLHVLQRLEDLHEVVTHLRRRLSQAAGMIRRG
;
A
#
# COMPACT_ATOMS: atom_id res chain seq x y z
N MET A 1 -17.71 17.32 -10.30
CA MET A 1 -17.37 16.09 -9.56
C MET A 1 -16.07 16.33 -8.82
N SER A 2 -16.15 16.58 -7.52
CA SER A 2 -14.96 16.80 -6.70
C SER A 2 -14.42 15.45 -6.26
N LEU A 3 -13.25 15.06 -6.75
CA LEU A 3 -12.43 14.07 -6.05
C LEU A 3 -12.23 14.57 -4.60
N PRO A 4 -12.08 13.68 -3.60
CA PRO A 4 -11.70 14.13 -2.27
C PRO A 4 -10.37 14.87 -2.44
N VAL A 5 -10.37 16.18 -2.22
CA VAL A 5 -9.18 17.04 -2.38
C VAL A 5 -8.03 16.48 -1.56
N ALA A 6 -8.31 15.80 -0.44
CA ALA A 6 -7.35 15.11 0.41
C ALA A 6 -6.72 13.85 -0.24
N ALA A 7 -7.50 13.03 -0.95
CA ALA A 7 -6.99 11.82 -1.60
C ALA A 7 -6.12 12.19 -2.81
N LEU A 8 -6.57 13.14 -3.64
CA LEU A 8 -5.79 13.70 -4.73
C LEU A 8 -4.53 14.43 -4.27
N ALA A 9 -4.61 15.21 -3.18
CA ALA A 9 -3.46 15.94 -2.65
C ALA A 9 -2.38 14.99 -2.14
N THR A 10 -2.78 13.86 -1.54
CA THR A 10 -1.84 12.80 -1.14
C THR A 10 -1.17 12.20 -2.38
N THR A 11 -1.93 11.77 -3.40
CA THR A 11 -1.37 11.21 -4.64
C THR A 11 -0.52 12.22 -5.44
N ALA A 12 -0.83 13.51 -5.38
CA ALA A 12 -0.07 14.56 -6.07
C ALA A 12 1.19 14.99 -5.32
N MET A 13 1.19 15.00 -3.97
CA MET A 13 2.42 15.21 -3.19
C MET A 13 3.38 14.02 -3.29
N LEU A 14 2.84 12.80 -3.38
CA LEU A 14 3.59 11.57 -3.64
C LEU A 14 4.37 11.58 -4.96
N ARG A 15 3.92 12.35 -5.96
CA ARG A 15 4.59 12.45 -7.26
C ARG A 15 5.85 13.33 -7.27
N ARG A 16 6.13 14.09 -6.19
CA ARG A 16 7.26 15.05 -6.16
C ARG A 16 8.51 14.51 -5.44
N THR A 17 8.39 13.37 -4.76
CA THR A 17 9.45 12.66 -4.03
C THR A 17 8.89 11.27 -3.70
N ASP A 18 9.58 10.18 -4.05
CA ASP A 18 9.17 8.82 -3.64
C ASP A 18 9.10 8.77 -2.11
N PRO A 19 7.89 8.68 -1.51
CA PRO A 19 7.71 8.73 -0.06
C PRO A 19 8.32 7.51 0.65
N VAL A 20 8.34 6.35 -0.01
CA VAL A 20 8.76 5.08 0.54
C VAL A 20 10.25 5.16 0.63
N ARG A 21 10.90 5.55 -0.47
CA ARG A 21 12.33 5.80 -0.49
C ARG A 21 12.75 6.81 0.57
N GLY A 22 12.06 7.95 0.68
CA GLY A 22 12.37 8.95 1.70
C GLY A 22 12.16 8.45 3.14
N ALA A 23 11.20 7.57 3.39
CA ALA A 23 10.98 6.97 4.72
C ALA A 23 12.03 5.91 5.06
N VAL A 24 12.39 5.07 4.10
CA VAL A 24 13.42 4.02 4.24
C VAL A 24 14.79 4.65 4.46
N GLU A 25 15.13 5.72 3.75
CA GLU A 25 16.37 6.48 3.95
C GLU A 25 16.46 7.08 5.35
N ARG A 26 15.35 7.63 5.88
CA ARG A 26 15.30 8.10 7.27
C ARG A 26 15.53 6.96 8.27
N LEU A 27 14.95 5.78 8.03
CA LEU A 27 15.19 4.61 8.88
C LEU A 27 16.66 4.16 8.79
N ALA A 28 17.23 4.15 7.59
CA ALA A 28 18.63 3.76 7.35
C ALA A 28 19.62 4.61 8.15
N GLN A 29 19.36 5.91 8.29
CA GLN A 29 20.19 6.83 9.10
C GLN A 29 20.22 6.49 10.59
N THR A 30 19.26 5.68 11.08
CA THR A 30 19.19 5.28 12.50
C THR A 30 19.74 3.89 12.77
N LEU A 31 19.92 3.08 11.72
CA LEU A 31 20.38 1.69 11.87
C LEU A 31 21.90 1.61 11.89
N PRO A 32 22.47 0.61 12.59
CA PRO A 32 23.91 0.36 12.51
C PRO A 32 24.33 0.00 11.08
N ALA A 33 25.51 0.46 10.67
CA ALA A 33 26.07 0.20 9.34
C ALA A 33 26.56 -1.25 9.22
N ARG A 34 25.63 -2.18 8.96
CA ARG A 34 25.89 -3.61 8.79
C ARG A 34 24.99 -4.25 7.72
N ALA A 35 25.44 -5.37 7.16
CA ALA A 35 24.80 -6.01 6.00
C ALA A 35 23.35 -6.47 6.28
N ASP A 36 23.08 -7.02 7.45
CA ASP A 36 21.73 -7.41 7.90
C ASP A 36 20.78 -6.22 8.04
N ALA A 37 21.29 -5.00 8.29
CA ALA A 37 20.47 -3.79 8.32
C ALA A 37 20.07 -3.37 6.90
N THR A 38 20.94 -3.55 5.92
CA THR A 38 20.66 -3.24 4.51
C THR A 38 19.56 -4.16 3.99
N VAL A 39 19.71 -5.48 4.20
CA VAL A 39 18.69 -6.47 3.79
C VAL A 39 17.33 -6.20 4.47
N LEU A 40 17.34 -5.82 5.75
CA LEU A 40 16.11 -5.45 6.45
C LEU A 40 15.41 -4.24 5.81
N LEU A 41 16.18 -3.24 5.39
CA LEU A 41 15.65 -2.03 4.73
C LEU A 41 15.04 -2.37 3.37
N ASP A 42 15.69 -3.23 2.58
CA ASP A 42 15.16 -3.69 1.29
C ASP A 42 13.79 -4.36 1.49
N PHE A 43 13.67 -5.27 2.45
CA PHE A 43 12.37 -5.89 2.76
C PHE A 43 11.35 -4.87 3.31
N VAL A 44 11.75 -3.88 4.09
CA VAL A 44 10.80 -2.83 4.53
C VAL A 44 10.30 -2.03 3.33
N GLU A 45 11.19 -1.69 2.39
CA GLU A 45 10.88 -0.97 1.17
C GLU A 45 9.91 -1.77 0.28
N ASP A 46 10.20 -3.04 0.04
CA ASP A 46 9.37 -3.93 -0.79
C ASP A 46 7.96 -4.07 -0.23
N ASP A 47 7.82 -4.41 1.05
CA ASP A 47 6.50 -4.58 1.66
C ASP A 47 5.72 -3.27 1.78
N LEU A 48 6.39 -2.12 1.93
CA LEU A 48 5.70 -0.82 1.86
C LEU A 48 5.15 -0.57 0.46
N ARG A 49 5.90 -0.91 -0.59
CA ARG A 49 5.43 -0.77 -1.97
C ARG A 49 4.29 -1.73 -2.27
N GLU A 50 4.43 -2.99 -1.90
CA GLU A 50 3.40 -4.02 -2.07
C GLU A 50 2.11 -3.63 -1.35
N GLY A 51 2.20 -3.14 -0.10
CA GLY A 51 1.03 -2.67 0.64
C GLY A 51 0.35 -1.45 -0.01
N LEU A 52 1.12 -0.51 -0.55
CA LEU A 52 0.56 0.65 -1.26
C LEU A 52 -0.08 0.26 -2.59
N ASP A 53 0.51 -0.70 -3.31
CA ASP A 53 -0.02 -1.23 -4.55
C ASP A 53 -1.35 -1.97 -4.31
N ALA A 54 -1.39 -2.88 -3.33
CA ALA A 54 -2.60 -3.60 -2.96
C ALA A 54 -3.73 -2.67 -2.46
N LEU A 55 -3.40 -1.61 -1.71
CA LEU A 55 -4.38 -0.57 -1.36
C LEU A 55 -4.92 0.17 -2.60
N GLY A 56 -4.05 0.40 -3.58
CA GLY A 56 -4.43 0.98 -4.88
C GLY A 56 -5.45 0.11 -5.61
N ASP A 57 -5.22 -1.20 -5.68
CA ASP A 57 -6.13 -2.16 -6.31
C ASP A 57 -7.48 -2.23 -5.59
N VAL A 58 -7.48 -2.26 -4.25
CA VAL A 58 -8.72 -2.21 -3.46
C VAL A 58 -9.49 -0.93 -3.74
N GLN A 59 -8.82 0.23 -3.79
CA GLN A 59 -9.46 1.50 -4.11
C GLN A 59 -10.03 1.50 -5.55
N ALA A 60 -9.30 0.93 -6.51
CA ALA A 60 -9.73 0.82 -7.89
C ALA A 60 -11.01 -0.01 -8.01
N HIS A 61 -11.09 -1.16 -7.32
CA HIS A 61 -12.29 -1.99 -7.29
C HIS A 61 -13.54 -1.19 -6.86
N PHE A 62 -13.47 -0.45 -5.75
CA PHE A 62 -14.61 0.38 -5.31
C PHE A 62 -14.92 1.53 -6.27
N HIS A 63 -13.90 2.10 -6.92
CA HIS A 63 -14.11 3.12 -7.95
C HIS A 63 -14.87 2.55 -9.16
N ASP A 64 -14.47 1.38 -9.63
CA ASP A 64 -15.10 0.70 -10.75
C ASP A 64 -16.55 0.30 -10.43
N LEU A 65 -16.81 -0.17 -9.21
CA LEU A 65 -18.17 -0.44 -8.73
C LEU A 65 -19.03 0.84 -8.74
N LEU A 66 -18.51 1.96 -8.23
CA LEU A 66 -19.21 3.25 -8.28
C LEU A 66 -19.49 3.69 -9.71
N GLN A 67 -18.53 3.52 -10.63
CA GLN A 67 -18.73 3.83 -12.04
C GLN A 67 -19.82 2.94 -12.67
N ALA A 68 -19.82 1.64 -12.35
CA ALA A 68 -20.84 0.71 -12.83
C ALA A 68 -22.24 1.10 -12.35
N LEU A 69 -22.37 1.54 -11.10
CA LEU A 69 -23.64 1.98 -10.49
C LEU A 69 -24.15 3.33 -11.03
N GLN A 70 -23.27 4.16 -11.58
CA GLN A 70 -23.62 5.48 -12.15
C GLN A 70 -24.01 5.44 -13.62
N ARG A 71 -23.99 4.26 -14.27
CA ARG A 71 -24.36 4.13 -15.68
C ARG A 71 -25.84 4.46 -15.90
N GLU A 72 -26.15 5.13 -17.00
CA GLU A 72 -27.53 5.53 -17.37
C GLU A 72 -28.50 4.35 -17.43
N ALA A 73 -28.01 3.17 -17.83
CA ALA A 73 -28.77 1.92 -17.81
C ALA A 73 -28.02 0.86 -16.98
N LEU A 74 -28.63 0.46 -15.86
CA LEU A 74 -28.17 -0.67 -15.07
C LEU A 74 -28.72 -1.96 -15.67
N THR A 75 -27.84 -2.91 -15.96
CA THR A 75 -28.21 -4.25 -16.41
C THR A 75 -27.83 -5.28 -15.36
N PRO A 76 -28.58 -6.40 -15.24
CA PRO A 76 -28.23 -7.46 -14.30
C PRO A 76 -26.80 -7.99 -14.48
N VAL A 77 -26.34 -8.15 -15.73
CA VAL A 77 -24.98 -8.60 -16.04
C VAL A 77 -23.93 -7.60 -15.58
N ALA A 78 -24.16 -6.30 -15.76
CA ALA A 78 -23.23 -5.27 -15.27
C ALA A 78 -23.11 -5.28 -13.75
N LEU A 79 -24.21 -5.52 -13.03
CA LEU A 79 -24.21 -5.61 -11.56
C LEU A 79 -23.47 -6.86 -11.08
N LEU A 80 -23.69 -8.01 -11.71
CA LEU A 80 -22.98 -9.25 -11.37
C LEU A 80 -21.47 -9.10 -11.61
N ASN A 81 -21.07 -8.57 -12.77
CA ASN A 81 -19.66 -8.37 -13.08
C ASN A 81 -18.98 -7.35 -12.17
N ALA A 82 -19.67 -6.26 -11.82
CA ALA A 82 -19.13 -5.25 -10.91
C ALA A 82 -19.04 -5.76 -9.45
N GLY A 83 -19.86 -6.75 -9.10
CA GLY A 83 -19.86 -7.40 -7.79
C GLY A 83 -18.84 -8.53 -7.64
N GLU A 84 -18.07 -8.87 -8.68
CA GLU A 84 -16.99 -9.85 -8.60
C GLU A 84 -15.95 -9.40 -7.57
N ASP A 85 -15.79 -10.17 -6.50
CA ASP A 85 -15.04 -9.79 -5.30
C ASP A 85 -13.72 -10.55 -5.13
N LEU A 86 -13.49 -11.61 -5.92
CA LEU A 86 -12.32 -12.49 -5.75
C LEU A 86 -10.99 -11.72 -5.75
N HIS A 87 -10.83 -10.76 -6.66
CA HIS A 87 -9.61 -9.98 -6.74
C HIS A 87 -9.41 -9.06 -5.53
N VAL A 88 -10.47 -8.37 -5.07
CA VAL A 88 -10.38 -7.49 -3.90
C VAL A 88 -10.16 -8.30 -2.62
N LEU A 89 -10.77 -9.49 -2.50
CA LEU A 89 -10.53 -10.40 -1.39
C LEU A 89 -9.06 -10.86 -1.35
N GLN A 90 -8.49 -11.27 -2.48
CA GLN A 90 -7.07 -11.61 -2.56
C GLN A 90 -6.18 -10.44 -2.13
N ARG A 91 -6.47 -9.21 -2.61
CA ARG A 91 -5.69 -8.02 -2.23
C ARG A 91 -5.80 -7.69 -0.75
N LEU A 92 -6.94 -7.95 -0.13
CA LEU A 92 -7.12 -7.79 1.32
C LEU A 92 -6.32 -8.84 2.12
N GLU A 93 -6.20 -10.06 1.61
CA GLU A 93 -5.34 -11.09 2.19
C GLU A 93 -3.86 -10.71 2.07
N ASP A 94 -3.42 -10.29 0.88
CA ASP A 94 -2.06 -9.79 0.64
C ASP A 94 -1.71 -8.64 1.61
N LEU A 95 -2.65 -7.69 1.81
CA LEU A 95 -2.49 -6.60 2.77
C LEU A 95 -2.32 -7.09 4.21
N HIS A 96 -3.03 -8.14 4.60
CA HIS A 96 -2.89 -8.73 5.93
C HIS A 96 -1.47 -9.29 6.14
N GLU A 97 -0.93 -9.97 5.13
CA GLU A 97 0.43 -10.53 5.16
C GLU A 97 1.48 -9.42 5.22
N VAL A 98 1.39 -8.43 4.33
CA VAL A 98 2.28 -7.27 4.29
C VAL A 98 2.33 -6.54 5.63
N VAL A 99 1.17 -6.26 6.26
CA VAL A 99 1.11 -5.60 7.57
C VAL A 99 1.77 -6.44 8.66
N THR A 100 1.58 -7.77 8.61
CA THR A 100 2.21 -8.70 9.55
C THR A 100 3.73 -8.72 9.39
N HIS A 101 4.21 -8.74 8.16
CA HIS A 101 5.62 -8.69 7.84
C HIS A 101 6.25 -7.35 8.28
N LEU A 102 5.60 -6.22 7.98
CA LEU A 102 6.07 -4.89 8.38
C LEU A 102 6.21 -4.79 9.89
N ARG A 103 5.21 -5.25 10.66
CA ARG A 103 5.28 -5.31 12.13
C ARG A 103 6.52 -6.06 12.62
N ARG A 104 6.81 -7.22 12.01
CA ARG A 104 7.98 -8.05 12.37
C ARG A 104 9.28 -7.30 12.07
N ARG A 105 9.40 -6.70 10.88
CA ARG A 105 10.62 -5.98 10.47
C ARG A 105 10.86 -4.71 11.26
N LEU A 106 9.82 -3.96 11.59
CA LEU A 106 9.94 -2.79 12.48
C LEU A 106 10.38 -3.21 13.89
N SER A 107 9.88 -4.34 14.38
CA SER A 107 10.34 -4.92 15.65
C SER A 107 11.82 -5.32 15.59
N GLN A 108 12.28 -5.88 14.46
CA GLN A 108 13.69 -6.18 14.22
C GLN A 108 14.53 -4.90 14.21
N ALA A 109 14.16 -3.90 13.41
CA ALA A 109 14.82 -2.61 13.33
C ALA A 109 14.97 -1.95 14.72
N ALA A 110 13.88 -1.92 15.51
CA ALA A 110 13.93 -1.42 16.88
C ALA A 110 14.92 -2.20 17.77
N GLY A 111 15.01 -3.52 17.59
CA GLY A 111 16.02 -4.36 18.25
C GLY A 111 17.44 -4.09 17.78
N MET A 112 17.66 -3.66 16.53
CA MET A 112 18.98 -3.24 16.04
C MET A 112 19.39 -1.90 16.65
N ILE A 113 18.47 -0.93 16.69
CA ILE A 113 18.70 0.39 17.29
C ILE A 113 19.09 0.28 18.77
N ARG A 114 18.46 -0.62 19.53
CA ARG A 114 18.80 -0.81 20.96
C ARG A 114 20.14 -1.50 21.20
N ARG A 115 20.71 -2.19 20.20
CA ARG A 115 21.92 -3.02 20.34
C ARG A 115 23.12 -2.49 19.54
N GLY A 116 22.91 -1.49 18.70
CA GLY A 116 23.96 -0.71 18.04
C GLY A 116 24.40 0.42 18.94
#